data_AF-A0A535GCM0-F1
#
_entry.id   AF-A0A535GCM0-F1
#
_cell.length_a   1.000
_cell.length_b   1.000
_cell.length_c   1.000
_cell.angle_alpha   90.00
_cell.angle_beta   90.00
_cell.angle_gamma   90.00
#
_symmetry.space_group_name_H-M   'P 1'
#
loop_
_entity.id
_entity.type
_entity.pdbx_description
1 polymer ?
#
loop_
_entity_poly.entity_id
_entity_poly.type
_entity_poly.pdbx_seq_one_letter_code
_entity_poly.pdbx_strand_id
1 'polypeptide(L)' 'MLYFDVRGVARKYDVVLHADGFTWSRDAPQFAQRFRVTISKDGHTMEGEGTMKKDGPTWEPDLRLSYVRASK' A
#
# COMPACT_ATOMS: atom_id res chain seq x y z
N MET A 1 0.44 -9.35 -4.74
CA MET A 1 -0.06 -9.69 -3.39
C MET A 1 -1.53 -10.07 -3.47
N LEU A 2 -1.93 -11.16 -2.83
CA LEU A 2 -3.35 -11.50 -2.63
C LEU A 2 -3.76 -11.07 -1.22
N TYR A 3 -4.83 -10.29 -1.12
CA TYR A 3 -5.39 -9.81 0.13
C TYR A 3 -6.78 -10.41 0.32
N PHE A 4 -7.05 -10.88 1.54
CA PHE A 4 -8.37 -11.31 1.98
C PHE A 4 -8.60 -10.81 3.41
N ASP A 5 -9.84 -10.42 3.73
CA ASP A 5 -10.21 -9.99 5.07
C ASP A 5 -11.54 -10.58 5.56
N VAL A 6 -11.83 -10.37 6.85
CA VAL A 6 -12.99 -10.92 7.56
C VAL A 6 -14.34 -10.52 6.99
N ARG A 7 -14.41 -9.50 6.11
CA ARG A 7 -15.63 -9.09 5.40
C ARG A 7 -15.90 -9.94 4.16
N GLY A 8 -15.06 -10.93 3.86
CA GLY A 8 -15.17 -11.77 2.65
C GLY A 8 -14.64 -11.08 1.39
N VAL A 9 -13.91 -9.97 1.52
CA VAL A 9 -13.36 -9.24 0.38
C VAL A 9 -12.02 -9.82 -0.02
N ALA A 10 -11.87 -10.17 -1.30
CA ALA A 10 -10.61 -10.59 -1.90
C ALA A 10 -10.12 -9.56 -2.92
N ARG A 11 -8.81 -9.27 -2.91
CA ARG A 11 -8.18 -8.35 -3.87
C ARG A 11 -6.83 -8.89 -4.34
N LYS A 12 -6.53 -8.66 -5.60
CA LYS A 12 -5.19 -8.83 -6.18
C LYS A 12 -4.56 -7.46 -6.35
N TYR A 13 -3.31 -7.34 -5.95
CA TYR A 13 -2.45 -6.18 -6.16
C TYR A 13 -1.20 -6.57 -6.92
N ASP A 14 -0.80 -5.73 -7.85
CA ASP A 14 0.52 -5.78 -8.45
C ASP A 14 1.51 -5.13 -7.49
N VAL A 15 2.72 -5.70 -7.40
CA VAL A 15 3.74 -5.27 -6.45
C VAL A 15 5.04 -5.08 -7.21
N VAL A 16 5.70 -3.95 -6.99
CA VAL A 16 7.02 -3.66 -7.56
C VAL A 16 7.99 -3.36 -6.43
N LEU A 17 9.12 -4.04 -6.43
CA LEU A 17 10.22 -3.79 -5.49
C LEU A 17 11.18 -2.75 -6.07
N HIS A 18 11.63 -1.84 -5.22
CA HIS A 18 12.60 -0.80 -5.51
C HIS A 18 13.79 -0.92 -4.54
N ALA A 19 14.84 -0.14 -4.78
CA ALA A 19 16.03 -0.15 -3.91
C ALA A 19 15.74 0.35 -2.48
N ASP A 20 14.73 1.20 -2.30
CA ASP A 20 14.38 1.90 -1.07
C ASP A 20 12.97 1.52 -0.55
N GLY A 21 12.45 0.36 -0.95
CA GLY A 21 11.14 -0.13 -0.52
C GLY A 21 10.32 -0.69 -1.67
N PHE A 22 9.00 -0.56 -1.64
CA PHE A 22 8.12 -1.18 -2.63
C PHE A 22 6.85 -0.35 -2.87
N THR A 23 6.21 -0.63 -4.01
CA THR A 23 4.86 -0.17 -4.29
C THR A 23 3.91 -1.35 -4.38
N TRP A 24 2.64 -1.10 -4.08
CA TRP A 24 1.56 -1.98 -4.48
C TRP A 24 0.41 -1.17 -5.04
N SER A 25 -0.23 -1.70 -6.08
CA SER A 25 -1.32 -1.01 -6.77
C SER A 25 -2.37 -1.98 -7.27
N ARG A 26 -3.57 -1.44 -7.46
CA ARG A 26 -4.70 -2.12 -8.08
C ARG A 26 -5.47 -1.08 -8.87
N ASP A 27 -5.64 -1.32 -10.16
CA ASP A 27 -6.55 -0.54 -10.99
C ASP A 27 -7.80 -1.36 -11.26
N ALA A 28 -8.92 -0.93 -10.70
CA ALA A 28 -10.21 -1.57 -10.93
C ALA A 28 -11.31 -0.50 -10.98
N PRO A 29 -12.36 -0.67 -11.82
CA PRO A 29 -13.32 0.39 -12.11
C PRO A 29 -13.98 1.03 -10.88
N GLN A 30 -14.37 0.20 -9.90
CA GLN A 30 -15.11 0.65 -8.72
C GLN A 30 -14.19 1.14 -7.59
N PHE A 31 -12.94 0.69 -7.57
CA PHE A 31 -12.02 0.96 -6.48
C PHE A 31 -10.58 0.73 -6.93
N ALA A 32 -9.84 1.80 -7.18
CA ALA A 32 -8.42 1.72 -7.44
C ALA A 32 -7.63 2.16 -6.20
N GLN A 33 -6.46 1.56 -6.00
CA GLN A 33 -5.57 1.88 -4.89
C GLN A 33 -4.12 1.91 -5.37
N ARG A 34 -3.35 2.81 -4.77
CA ARG A 34 -1.90 2.93 -4.96
C ARG A 34 -1.27 3.17 -3.60
N PHE A 35 -0.17 2.49 -3.33
CA PHE A 35 0.53 2.62 -2.06
C PHE A 35 2.03 2.53 -2.29
N ARG A 36 2.78 3.38 -1.58
CA ARG A 36 4.25 3.38 -1.60
C ARG A 36 4.74 3.24 -0.17
N VAL A 37 5.61 2.25 0.05
CA VAL A 37 6.36 2.08 1.29
C VAL A 37 7.82 2.40 1.04
N THR A 38 8.40 3.37 1.76
CA THR A 38 9.85 3.58 1.82
C THR A 38 10.44 2.93 3.05
N ILE A 39 11.69 2.48 2.95
CA ILE A 39 12.48 1.95 4.08
C ILE A 39 13.60 2.95 4.36
N SER A 40 13.79 3.32 5.63
CA SER A 40 14.89 4.19 6.03
C SER A 40 16.25 3.55 5.72
N LYS A 41 17.27 4.38 5.50
CA LYS A 41 18.63 3.89 5.17
C LYS A 41 19.24 3.01 6.25
N ASP A 42 18.90 3.27 7.51
CA ASP A 42 19.33 2.44 8.65
C ASP A 42 18.50 1.15 8.79
N GLY A 43 17.47 0.98 7.97
CA GLY A 43 16.58 -0.17 7.98
C GLY A 43 15.70 -0.26 9.23
N HIS A 44 15.61 0.78 10.06
CA HIS A 44 14.86 0.74 11.31
C HIS A 44 13.40 1.19 11.20
N THR A 45 13.05 1.95 10.16
CA THR A 45 11.68 2.40 9.94
C THR A 45 11.20 2.11 8.53
N MET A 46 9.89 1.99 8.39
CA MET A 46 9.22 2.00 7.09
C MET A 46 8.02 2.94 7.14
N GLU A 47 7.90 3.81 6.15
CA GLU A 47 6.79 4.75 6.03
C GLU A 47 5.98 4.42 4.78
N GLY A 48 4.69 4.20 4.96
CA GLY A 48 3.74 3.82 3.94
C GLY A 48 2.69 4.89 3.73
N GLU A 49 2.47 5.31 2.49
CA GLU A 49 1.41 6.25 2.13
C GLU A 49 0.59 5.72 0.94
N GLY A 50 -0.73 5.83 1.09
CA GLY A 50 -1.73 5.29 0.20
C GLY A 50 -2.72 6.31 -0.30
N THR A 51 -3.11 6.15 -1.56
CA THR A 51 -4.25 6.85 -2.15
C THR A 51 -5.22 5.86 -2.74
N MET A 52 -6.50 6.23 -2.74
CA MET A 52 -7.58 5.47 -3.35
C MET A 52 -8.37 6.34 -4.30
N LYS A 53 -9.08 5.68 -5.20
CA LYS A 53 -10.06 6.29 -6.09
C LYS A 53 -11.30 5.40 -6.08
N LYS A 54 -12.41 5.92 -5.58
CA LYS A 54 -13.76 5.33 -5.70
C LYS A 54 -14.44 6.01 -6.87
N ASP A 55 -15.24 5.28 -7.63
CA ASP A 55 -16.13 5.75 -8.71
C ASP A 55 -15.94 7.23 -9.12
N GLY A 56 -15.17 7.46 -10.18
CA GLY A 56 -14.80 8.80 -10.64
C GLY A 56 -13.28 8.96 -10.82
N PRO A 57 -12.81 10.17 -11.19
CA PRO A 57 -11.40 10.40 -11.51
C PRO A 57 -10.52 10.79 -10.31
N THR A 58 -11.13 11.19 -9.19
CA THR A 58 -10.42 11.83 -8.08
C THR A 58 -9.71 10.82 -7.18
N TRP A 59 -8.40 11.03 -6.97
CA TRP A 59 -7.63 10.29 -5.99
C TRP A 59 -7.67 11.03 -4.64
N GLU A 60 -7.94 10.30 -3.57
CA GLU A 60 -7.99 10.79 -2.19
C GLU A 60 -7.01 10.02 -1.30
N PRO A 61 -6.51 10.62 -0.20
CA PRO A 61 -5.76 9.90 0.81
C PRO A 61 -6.57 8.73 1.37
N ASP A 62 -5.92 7.59 1.57
CA ASP A 62 -6.56 6.36 2.07
C ASP A 62 -5.95 5.92 3.40
N LEU A 63 -4.65 5.63 3.39
CA LEU A 63 -3.97 4.99 4.50
C LEU A 63 -2.55 5.52 4.63
N ARG A 64 -2.13 5.74 5.89
CA ARG A 64 -0.75 6.05 6.25
C ARG A 64 -0.31 5.11 7.36
N LEU A 65 0.87 4.50 7.20
CA LEU A 65 1.42 3.51 8.12
C LEU A 65 2.86 3.85 8.43
N SER A 66 3.20 3.85 9.71
CA SER A 66 4.58 4.00 10.18
C SER A 66 4.94 2.72 10.94
N TYR A 67 6.02 2.08 10.52
CA TYR A 67 6.54 0.87 11.15
C TYR A 67 7.91 1.14 11.74
N VAL A 68 8.14 0.60 12.93
CA VAL A 68 9.47 0.52 13.53
C VAL A 68 9.84 -0.95 13.65
N ARG A 69 11.10 -1.27 13.34
CA ARG A 69 11.64 -2.62 13.51
C ARG A 69 11.55 -3.03 14.98
N ALA A 70 10.80 -4.09 15.26
CA ALA A 70 10.72 -4.66 16.60
C ALA A 70 12.12 -5.14 17.06
N SER A 71 12.44 -4.91 18.34
CA SER A 71 13.55 -5.59 18.99
C SER A 71 13.23 -7.09 19.11
N LYS A 72 14.29 -7.91 19.10
CA LYS A 72 14.16 -9.34 19.37
C LYS A 72 13.81 -9.62 20.82
#